data_AF-A0ABD5UZT2-F1
#
_entry.id   AF-A0ABD5UZT2-F1
#
_cell.length_a   1.000
_cell.length_b   1.000
_cell.length_c   1.000
_cell.angle_alpha   90.00
_cell.angle_beta   90.00
_cell.angle_gamma   90.00
#
_symmetry.space_group_name_H-M   'P 1'
#
loop_
_entity.id
_entity.type
_entity.pdbx_description
1 polymer ?
#
loop_
_entity_poly.entity_id
_entity_poly.type
_entity_poly.pdbx_seq_one_letter_code
_entity_poly.pdbx_strand_id
1 'polypeptide(L)' 'MSVTLYQLDGCPHCEKVADRLDELGVEYETIWTEALHSKRNEVKRVSGQRGVPVLVDEERGVTMPESDRILEFAERSYA' A
#
# COMPACT_ATOMS: atom_id res chain seq x y z
N MET A 1 10.46 -11.08 2.73
CA MET A 1 9.16 -10.41 2.58
C MET A 1 9.40 -9.19 1.72
N SER A 2 8.74 -9.13 0.57
CA SER A 2 8.98 -8.15 -0.51
C SER A 2 7.82 -7.17 -0.67
N VAL A 3 6.75 -7.33 0.12
CA VAL A 3 5.54 -6.53 0.06
C VAL A 3 5.56 -5.47 1.16
N THR A 4 5.35 -4.22 0.77
CA THR A 4 5.27 -3.07 1.67
C THR A 4 3.99 -2.29 1.40
N LEU A 5 3.25 -1.97 2.46
CA LEU A 5 2.06 -1.13 2.41
C LEU A 5 2.35 0.21 3.11
N TYR A 6 2.37 1.28 2.32
CA TYR A 6 2.43 2.65 2.83
C TYR A 6 1.02 3.11 3.20
N GLN A 7 0.82 3.50 4.46
CA GLN A 7 -0.49 3.87 4.97
C GLN A 7 -0.47 5.02 5.98
N LEU A 8 -1.66 5.52 6.30
CA LEU A 8 -1.89 6.55 7.30
C LEU A 8 -2.91 6.02 8.32
N ASP A 9 -2.66 6.32 9.59
CA ASP A 9 -3.58 6.02 10.68
C ASP A 9 -4.97 6.65 10.45
N GLY A 10 -6.03 5.86 10.64
CA GLY A 10 -7.42 6.24 10.39
C GLY A 10 -7.81 6.46 8.92
N CYS A 11 -7.04 5.95 7.96
CA CYS A 11 -7.38 6.02 6.55
C CYS A 11 -8.23 4.82 6.11
N PRO A 12 -9.51 5.00 5.74
CA PRO A 12 -10.40 3.88 5.44
C PRO A 12 -9.97 3.09 4.19
N HIS A 13 -9.32 3.74 3.23
CA HIS A 13 -8.78 3.07 2.04
C HIS A 13 -7.55 2.23 2.35
N CYS A 14 -6.74 2.64 3.34
CA CYS A 14 -5.60 1.85 3.79
C CYS A 14 -6.07 0.62 4.55
N GLU A 15 -7.01 0.80 5.50
CA GLU A 15 -7.64 -0.28 6.27
C GLU A 15 -8.20 -1.35 5.33
N LYS A 16 -8.98 -0.94 4.31
CA LYS A 16 -9.55 -1.88 3.33
C LYS A 16 -8.49 -2.70 2.58
N VAL A 17 -7.34 -2.11 2.25
CA VAL A 17 -6.23 -2.82 1.58
C VAL A 17 -5.52 -3.76 2.56
N ALA A 18 -5.23 -3.30 3.77
CA ALA A 18 -4.60 -4.09 4.82
C ALA A 18 -5.45 -5.33 5.16
N ASP A 19 -6.75 -5.13 5.41
CA ASP A 19 -7.70 -6.21 5.67
C ASP A 19 -7.68 -7.25 4.54
N ARG A 20 -7.66 -6.80 3.27
CA ARG A 20 -7.63 -7.72 2.14
C ARG A 20 -6.34 -8.52 2.06
N LEU A 21 -5.19 -7.90 2.33
CA LEU A 21 -3.91 -8.61 2.36
C LEU A 21 -3.88 -9.63 3.52
N ASP A 22 -4.42 -9.26 4.68
CA ASP A 22 -4.55 -10.16 5.85
C ASP A 22 -5.47 -11.35 5.53
N GLU A 23 -6.64 -11.11 4.91
CA GLU A 23 -7.57 -12.16 4.45
C GLU A 23 -6.93 -13.15 3.48
N LEU A 24 -6.03 -12.65 2.62
CA LEU A 24 -5.27 -13.45 1.64
C LEU A 24 -4.02 -14.12 2.25
N GLY A 25 -3.72 -13.86 3.53
CA GLY A 25 -2.54 -14.41 4.21
C GLY A 25 -1.22 -13.87 3.66
N VAL A 26 -1.22 -12.68 3.06
CA VAL A 26 -0.03 -12.03 2.52
C VAL A 26 0.75 -11.41 3.68
N GLU A 27 2.01 -11.81 3.86
CA GLU A 27 2.90 -11.10 4.79
C GLU A 27 3.42 -9.81 4.14
N TYR A 28 3.19 -8.67 4.79
CA TYR A 28 3.67 -7.36 4.34
C TYR A 28 4.24 -6.52 5.48
N GLU A 29 5.17 -5.63 5.15
CA GLU A 29 5.62 -4.58 6.05
C GLU A 29 4.69 -3.36 5.95
N THR A 30 4.34 -2.78 7.09
CA THR A 30 3.60 -1.52 7.14
C THR A 30 4.54 -0.35 7.35
N ILE A 31 4.51 0.63 6.45
CA ILE A 31 5.18 1.92 6.65
C ILE A 31 4.13 3.01 6.91
N TRP A 32 4.15 3.53 8.14
CA TRP A 32 3.29 4.63 8.55
C TRP A 32 3.83 5.96 8.04
N THR A 33 2.95 6.74 7.41
CA THR A 33 3.31 7.99 6.76
C THR A 33 2.89 9.20 7.59
N GLU A 34 3.59 10.32 7.39
CA GLU A 34 3.26 11.59 8.03
C GLU A 34 1.81 12.01 7.79
N ALA A 35 1.14 12.50 8.84
CA ALA A 35 -0.26 12.96 8.75
C ALA A 35 -0.43 14.07 7.69
N LEU A 36 0.48 15.06 7.69
CA LEU A 36 0.46 16.15 6.73
C LEU A 36 0.80 15.64 5.34
N HIS A 37 -0.16 15.74 4.41
CA HIS A 37 0.00 15.30 3.03
C HIS A 37 1.28 15.84 2.37
N SER A 38 1.62 17.12 2.59
CA SER A 38 2.82 17.74 2.04
C SER A 38 4.15 17.14 2.54
N LYS A 39 4.13 16.48 3.71
CA LYS A 39 5.32 15.87 4.34
C LYS A 39 5.58 14.42 3.95
N ARG A 40 4.68 13.78 3.19
CA ARG A 40 4.81 12.37 2.74
C ARG A 40 5.85 12.20 1.62
N ASN A 41 7.07 12.66 1.87
CA ASN A 41 8.15 12.71 0.87
C ASN A 41 8.65 11.31 0.47
N GLU A 42 8.57 10.35 1.38
CA GLU A 42 8.91 8.96 1.04
C GLU A 42 7.90 8.35 0.07
N VAL A 43 6.60 8.48 0.35
CA VAL A 43 5.53 8.08 -0.57
C VAL A 43 5.72 8.72 -1.95
N LYS A 44 6.07 10.02 -2.00
CA LYS A 44 6.37 10.73 -3.25
C LYS A 44 7.54 10.13 -4.00
N ARG A 45 8.59 9.74 -3.29
CA ARG A 45 9.80 9.18 -3.87
C ARG A 45 9.54 7.80 -4.46
N VAL A 46 8.75 6.94 -3.79
CA VAL A 46 8.48 5.58 -4.27
C VAL A 46 7.39 5.54 -5.34
N SER A 47 6.31 6.29 -5.16
CA SER A 47 5.10 6.18 -6.01
C SER A 47 4.93 7.32 -7.01
N GLY A 48 5.75 8.35 -6.94
CA GLY A 48 5.55 9.57 -7.73
C GLY A 48 4.37 10.44 -7.27
N GLN A 49 3.72 10.14 -6.13
CA GLN A 49 2.62 10.94 -5.56
C GLN A 49 2.57 10.83 -4.01
N ARG A 50 1.72 11.60 -3.31
CA ARG A 50 1.70 11.68 -1.82
C ARG A 50 0.47 11.07 -1.14
N GLY A 51 -0.48 10.57 -1.91
CA GLY A 51 -1.63 9.82 -1.45
C GLY A 51 -1.26 8.43 -0.95
N VAL A 52 -2.11 7.88 -0.10
CA VAL A 52 -2.02 6.52 0.43
C VAL A 52 -3.42 5.88 0.29
N PRO A 53 -3.54 4.56 0.18
CA PRO A 53 -2.46 3.56 0.26
C PRO A 53 -1.54 3.51 -0.98
N VAL A 54 -0.32 2.99 -0.79
CA VAL A 54 0.57 2.54 -1.87
C VAL A 54 1.11 1.16 -1.52
N LEU A 55 0.95 0.20 -2.43
CA LEU A 55 1.56 -1.13 -2.34
C LEU A 55 2.86 -1.17 -3.15
N VAL A 56 3.93 -1.65 -2.54
CA VAL A 56 5.16 -2.05 -3.24
C VAL A 56 5.29 -3.56 -3.11
N ASP A 57 5.53 -4.26 -4.21
CA ASP A 57 5.92 -5.66 -4.23
C ASP A 57 7.20 -5.78 -5.06
N GLU A 58 8.33 -5.96 -4.38
CA GLU A 58 9.65 -6.03 -5.02
C GLU A 58 9.83 -7.30 -5.86
N GLU A 59 9.18 -8.42 -5.48
CA GLU A 59 9.28 -9.68 -6.22
C GLU A 59 8.55 -9.61 -7.57
N ARG A 60 7.43 -8.88 -7.61
CA ARG A 60 6.67 -8.64 -8.85
C ARG A 60 7.06 -7.35 -9.58
N GLY A 61 7.96 -6.55 -9.01
CA GLY A 61 8.40 -5.27 -9.56
C GLY A 61 7.27 -4.23 -9.64
N VAL A 62 6.35 -4.25 -8.67
CA VAL A 62 5.16 -3.42 -8.64
C VAL A 62 5.31 -2.28 -7.64
N THR A 63 4.91 -1.08 -8.05
CA THR A 63 4.60 0.03 -7.15
C THR A 63 3.28 0.62 -7.59
N MET A 64 2.25 0.46 -6.77
CA MET A 64 0.87 0.72 -7.15
C MET A 64 0.18 1.65 -6.15
N PRO A 65 -0.14 2.90 -6.53
CA PRO A 65 -1.11 3.72 -5.82
C PRO A 65 -2.55 3.32 -6.25
N GLU A 66 -3.54 3.96 -5.64
CA GLU A 66 -5.00 3.74 -5.83
C GLU A 66 -5.53 2.45 -5.20
N SER A 67 -6.32 2.58 -4.13
CA SER A 67 -6.78 1.44 -3.33
C SER A 67 -7.54 0.39 -4.13
N ASP A 68 -8.43 0.80 -5.03
CA ASP A 68 -9.23 -0.18 -5.81
C ASP A 68 -8.36 -1.00 -6.77
N ARG A 69 -7.30 -0.39 -7.33
CA ARG A 69 -6.33 -1.10 -8.18
C ARG A 69 -5.48 -2.06 -7.34
N ILE A 70 -5.08 -1.64 -6.15
CA ILE A 70 -4.34 -2.48 -5.21
C ILE A 70 -5.19 -3.71 -4.83
N LEU A 71 -6.48 -3.52 -4.54
CA LEU A 71 -7.39 -4.63 -4.23
C LEU A 71 -7.55 -5.60 -5.39
N GLU A 72 -7.75 -5.09 -6.62
CA GLU A 72 -7.82 -5.94 -7.82
C GLU A 72 -6.50 -6.71 -8.04
N PHE A 73 -5.37 -6.04 -7.84
CA PHE A 73 -4.06 -6.67 -7.95
C PHE A 73 -3.86 -7.76 -6.90
N ALA A 74 -4.25 -7.49 -5.65
CA ALA A 74 -4.11 -8.43 -4.55
C ALA A 74 -4.95 -9.69 -4.80
N GLU A 75 -6.20 -9.52 -5.23
CA GLU A 75 -7.06 -10.61 -5.66
C GLU A 75 -6.39 -11.49 -6.73
N ARG A 76 -5.88 -10.85 -7.78
CA ARG A 76 -5.34 -11.56 -8.94
C ARG A 76 -4.00 -12.23 -8.69
N SER A 77 -3.25 -11.78 -7.68
CA SER A 77 -1.85 -12.14 -7.49
C SER A 77 -1.59 -12.98 -6.24
N TYR A 78 -2.53 -13.00 -5.29
CA TYR A 78 -2.37 -13.65 -3.99
C TYR A 78 -3.54 -14.55 -3.57
N ALA A 79 -4.71 -14.49 -4.22
CA ALA A 79 -5.81 -15.44 -3.99
C ALA A 79 -5.55 -16.79 -4.69
#